data_AF-A0A1D6PIR6-F1
#
_entry.id   AF-A0A1D6PIR6-F1
#
_cell.length_a   1.000
_cell.length_b   1.000
_cell.length_c   1.000
_cell.angle_alpha   90.00
_cell.angle_beta   90.00
_cell.angle_gamma   90.00
#
_symmetry.space_group_name_H-M   'P 1'
#
loop_
_entity.id
_entity.type
_entity.pdbx_description
1 polymer ?
#
loop_
_entity_poly.entity_id
_entity_poly.type
_entity_poly.pdbx_seq_one_letter_code
_entity_poly.pdbx_strand_id
1 'polypeptide(L)'
;MGEQFKALIVLSHYLETARFSQFWDEAANNRHILEAVPGFEQAIQSYAIHVLSLTYQKVPRPILAEAINIEGLALDKFLEYHAANSGWVIEKGGQSQVIVLPRNEFNHPELKKNTADILPFEHVTCIFPVLG
;
A
#
# COMPACT_ATOMS: atom_id res chain seq x y z
N MET A 1 20.08 3.86 22.91
CA MET A 1 19.04 4.85 22.55
C MET A 1 19.22 5.36 21.13
N GLY A 2 20.37 5.95 20.75
CA GLY A 2 20.58 6.47 19.38
C GLY A 2 20.46 5.43 18.25
N GLU A 3 20.85 4.18 18.48
CA GLU A 3 20.73 3.10 17.47
C GLU A 3 19.28 2.67 17.23
N GLN A 4 18.45 2.61 18.27
CA GLN A 4 17.02 2.27 18.16
C GLN A 4 16.25 3.32 17.34
N PHE A 5 16.55 4.61 17.54
CA PHE A 5 15.97 5.67 16.72
C PHE A 5 16.38 5.58 15.26
N LYS A 6 17.65 5.22 14.97
CA LYS A 6 18.10 4.99 13.59
C LYS A 6 17.35 3.83 12.94
N ALA A 7 17.15 2.72 13.67
CA ALA A 7 16.39 1.58 13.17
C ALA A 7 14.95 1.98 12.80
N LEU A 8 14.27 2.75 13.64
CA LEU A 8 12.91 3.25 13.35
C LEU A 8 12.86 4.14 12.10
N ILE A 9 13.85 5.00 11.90
CA ILE A 9 13.95 5.85 10.69
C ILE A 9 14.12 4.99 9.44
N VAL A 10 14.99 3.97 9.50
CA VAL A 10 15.22 3.04 8.38
C VAL A 10 13.95 2.25 8.05
N LEU A 11 13.26 1.72 9.07
CA LEU A 11 12.00 1.01 8.90
C LEU A 11 10.92 1.92 8.28
N SER A 12 10.80 3.17 8.74
CA SER A 12 9.87 4.16 8.15
C SER A 12 10.18 4.40 6.67
N HIS A 13 11.46 4.57 6.33
CA HIS A 13 11.89 4.81 4.96
C HIS A 13 11.52 3.64 4.02
N TYR A 14 11.67 2.39 4.47
CA TYR A 14 11.26 1.24 3.67
C TYR A 14 9.76 1.18 3.44
N LEU A 15 8.94 1.54 4.43
CA LEU A 15 7.49 1.63 4.25
C LEU A 15 7.09 2.73 3.27
N GLU A 16 7.65 3.93 3.42
CA GLU A 16 7.39 5.09 2.56
C GLU A 16 7.77 4.82 1.10
N THR A 17 8.77 3.97 0.86
CA THR A 17 9.24 3.60 -0.48
C THR A 17 8.69 2.25 -0.96
N ALA A 18 7.72 1.67 -0.24
CA ALA A 18 7.09 0.38 -0.53
C ALA A 18 8.07 -0.80 -0.69
N ARG A 19 9.21 -0.76 0.01
CA ARG A 19 10.23 -1.81 0.00
C ARG A 19 9.97 -2.83 1.11
N PHE A 20 8.87 -3.58 0.96
CA PHE A 20 8.37 -4.46 2.02
C PHE A 20 9.33 -5.61 2.38
N SER A 21 9.98 -6.27 1.41
CA SER A 21 10.98 -7.31 1.74
C SER A 21 12.10 -6.75 2.63
N GLN A 22 12.66 -5.60 2.28
CA GLN A 22 13.72 -4.95 3.08
C GLN A 22 13.23 -4.51 4.45
N PHE A 23 11.97 -4.05 4.53
CA PHE A 23 11.32 -3.75 5.80
C PHE A 23 11.27 -5.00 6.69
N TRP A 24 10.83 -6.15 6.17
CA TRP A 24 10.68 -7.37 6.97
C TRP A 24 12.02 -7.94 7.43
N ASP A 25 13.06 -7.86 6.59
CA ASP A 25 14.43 -8.23 6.95
C ASP A 25 14.96 -7.36 8.11
N GLU A 26 14.79 -6.03 8.00
CA GLU A 26 15.23 -5.09 9.04
C GLU A 26 14.38 -5.23 10.32
N ALA A 27 13.07 -5.48 10.19
CA ALA A 27 12.18 -5.69 11.31
C ALA A 27 12.53 -6.96 12.09
N ALA A 28 12.97 -8.03 11.41
CA ALA A 28 13.45 -9.25 12.05
C ALA A 28 14.69 -9.01 12.93
N ASN A 29 15.58 -8.10 12.53
CA ASN A 29 16.76 -7.73 13.32
C ASN A 29 16.41 -6.84 14.53
N ASN A 30 15.26 -6.16 14.49
CA ASN A 30 14.85 -5.17 15.50
C ASN A 30 13.59 -5.59 16.28
N ARG A 31 13.28 -6.89 16.38
CA ARG A 31 12.06 -7.39 17.04
C ARG A 31 11.83 -6.85 18.45
N HIS A 32 12.90 -6.69 19.23
CA HIS A 32 12.84 -6.20 20.60
C HIS A 32 12.19 -4.81 20.77
N ILE A 33 12.24 -3.93 19.75
CA ILE A 33 11.53 -2.63 19.78
C ILE A 33 10.11 -2.72 19.20
N LEU A 34 9.84 -3.68 18.32
CA LEU A 34 8.56 -3.80 17.61
C LEU A 34 7.54 -4.62 18.41
N GLU A 35 7.98 -5.67 19.10
CA GLU A 35 7.14 -6.52 19.95
C GLU A 35 6.57 -5.78 21.16
N ALA A 36 7.15 -4.63 21.52
CA ALA A 36 6.60 -3.74 22.54
C ALA A 36 5.27 -3.10 22.12
N VAL A 37 4.92 -3.11 20.83
CA VAL A 37 3.70 -2.53 20.27
C VAL A 37 2.74 -3.65 19.85
N PRO A 38 1.67 -3.91 20.62
CA PRO A 38 0.68 -4.92 20.26
C PRO A 38 0.03 -4.61 18.91
N GLY A 39 -0.06 -5.62 18.03
CA GLY A 39 -0.71 -5.48 16.73
C GLY A 39 0.15 -4.83 15.63
N PHE A 40 1.45 -4.58 15.91
CA PHE A 40 2.33 -3.90 14.97
C PHE A 40 2.41 -4.60 13.61
N GLU A 41 2.64 -5.92 13.60
CA GLU A 41 2.76 -6.69 12.35
C GLU A 41 1.48 -6.61 11.51
N GLN A 42 0.31 -6.74 12.16
CA GLN A 42 -0.99 -6.65 11.49
C GLN A 42 -1.23 -5.26 10.91
N ALA A 43 -0.79 -4.20 11.60
CA ALA A 43 -0.87 -2.83 11.09
C ALA A 43 0.01 -2.64 9.84
N ILE A 44 1.21 -3.21 9.82
CA ILE A 44 2.08 -3.18 8.64
C ILE A 44 1.48 -3.98 7.48
N GLN A 45 0.95 -5.18 7.75
CA GLN A 45 0.27 -6.00 6.73
C GLN A 45 -0.91 -5.24 6.11
N SER A 46 -1.73 -4.58 6.94
CA SER A 46 -2.84 -3.73 6.48
C SER A 46 -2.34 -2.56 5.61
N TYR A 47 -1.25 -1.92 6.02
CA TYR A 47 -0.62 -0.85 5.24
C TYR A 47 -0.10 -1.35 3.88
N ALA A 48 0.59 -2.49 3.84
CA ALA A 48 1.08 -3.09 2.62
C ALA A 48 -0.06 -3.42 1.64
N ILE A 49 -1.15 -3.99 2.15
CA ILE A 49 -2.37 -4.24 1.37
C ILE A 49 -2.95 -2.95 0.83
N HIS A 50 -3.01 -1.90 1.65
CA HIS A 50 -3.51 -0.60 1.22
C HIS A 50 -2.66 -0.06 0.05
N VAL A 51 -1.34 -0.03 0.18
CA VAL A 51 -0.43 0.44 -0.89
C VAL A 51 -0.59 -0.37 -2.18
N LEU A 52 -0.68 -1.70 -2.07
CA LEU A 52 -0.95 -2.57 -3.23
C LEU A 52 -2.32 -2.30 -3.84
N SER A 53 -3.34 -2.02 -3.02
CA SER A 53 -4.68 -1.70 -3.48
C SER A 53 -4.76 -0.40 -4.27
N LEU A 54 -3.81 0.53 -4.09
CA LEU A 54 -3.72 1.78 -4.84
C LEU A 54 -3.04 1.58 -6.20
N THR A 55 -2.13 0.62 -6.30
CA THR A 55 -1.19 0.48 -7.43
C THR A 55 -1.52 -0.70 -8.35
N TYR A 56 -2.27 -1.68 -7.86
CA TYR A 56 -2.64 -2.88 -8.60
C TYR A 56 -4.15 -3.14 -8.54
N GLN A 57 -4.76 -3.38 -9.71
CA GLN A 57 -6.02 -4.12 -9.77
C GLN A 57 -5.79 -5.62 -9.59
N LYS A 58 -4.70 -6.13 -10.18
CA LYS A 58 -4.36 -7.55 -10.25
C LYS A 58 -2.95 -7.76 -9.70
N VAL A 59 -2.85 -8.33 -8.50
CA VAL A 59 -1.59 -8.57 -7.80
C VAL A 59 -1.16 -10.03 -7.98
N PRO A 60 0.03 -10.32 -8.50
CA PRO A 60 0.58 -11.68 -8.47
C PRO A 60 0.72 -12.20 -7.03
N ARG A 61 0.31 -13.45 -6.77
CA ARG A 61 0.45 -14.08 -5.45
C ARG A 61 1.82 -13.90 -4.79
N PRO A 62 2.97 -14.09 -5.46
CA PRO A 62 4.27 -13.92 -4.81
C PRO A 62 4.52 -12.48 -4.33
N ILE A 63 4.08 -11.47 -5.09
CA ILE A 63 4.24 -10.06 -4.71
C ILE A 63 3.43 -9.76 -3.44
N LEU A 64 2.19 -10.26 -3.37
CA LEU A 64 1.38 -10.11 -2.17
C LEU A 64 2.01 -10.83 -0.97
N ALA A 65 2.47 -12.07 -1.16
CA ALA A 65 3.09 -12.89 -0.12
C ALA A 65 4.30 -12.19 0.51
N GLU A 66 5.18 -11.66 -0.35
CA GLU A 66 6.37 -10.89 0.05
C GLU A 66 5.99 -9.61 0.80
N ALA A 67 4.98 -8.88 0.31
CA ALA A 67 4.57 -7.61 0.90
C ALA A 67 4.02 -7.76 2.33
N ILE A 68 3.23 -8.82 2.58
CA ILE A 68 2.62 -9.07 3.90
C ILE A 68 3.43 -10.04 4.76
N ASN A 69 4.50 -10.61 4.22
CA ASN A 69 5.35 -11.63 4.88
C ASN A 69 4.55 -12.84 5.38
N ILE A 70 3.64 -13.35 4.55
CA ILE A 70 2.84 -14.55 4.85
C ILE A 70 3.00 -15.54 3.69
N GLU A 71 3.33 -16.78 4.02
CA GLU A 71 3.56 -17.85 3.05
C GLU A 71 2.78 -19.14 3.37
N GLY A 72 2.84 -20.08 2.43
CA GLY A 72 2.25 -21.42 2.57
C GLY A 72 0.77 -21.42 2.91
N LEU A 73 0.38 -22.31 3.84
CA LEU A 73 -1.02 -22.50 4.25
C LEU A 73 -1.62 -21.27 4.95
N ALA A 74 -0.80 -20.44 5.60
CA ALA A 74 -1.27 -19.21 6.22
C ALA A 74 -1.72 -18.21 5.15
N LEU A 75 -0.99 -18.12 4.04
CA LEU A 75 -1.36 -17.28 2.91
C LEU A 75 -2.66 -17.78 2.25
N ASP A 76 -2.83 -19.10 2.11
CA ASP A 76 -4.07 -19.66 1.57
C ASP A 76 -5.29 -19.26 2.41
N LYS A 77 -5.22 -19.43 3.73
CA LYS A 77 -6.29 -19.02 4.65
C LYS A 77 -6.54 -17.51 4.62
N PHE A 78 -5.47 -16.72 4.52
CA PHE A 78 -5.55 -15.27 4.40
C PHE A 78 -6.33 -14.86 3.14
N LEU A 79 -6.00 -15.46 2.00
CA LEU A 79 -6.67 -15.20 0.73
C LEU A 79 -8.13 -15.66 0.74
N GLU A 80 -8.43 -16.83 1.31
CA GLU A 80 -9.80 -17.32 1.48
C GLU A 80 -10.64 -16.37 2.33
N TYR A 81 -10.08 -15.88 3.44
CA TYR A 81 -10.75 -14.90 4.29
C TYR A 81 -11.08 -13.61 3.51
N HIS A 82 -10.11 -13.03 2.79
CA HIS A 82 -10.36 -11.80 2.04
C HIS A 82 -11.26 -12.00 0.81
N ALA A 83 -11.24 -13.18 0.19
CA ALA A 83 -12.19 -13.53 -0.85
C ALA A 83 -13.64 -13.56 -0.31
N ALA A 84 -13.84 -14.09 0.90
CA ALA A 84 -15.15 -14.16 1.52
C ALA A 84 -15.64 -12.82 2.12
N ASN A 85 -14.73 -11.97 2.61
CA ASN A 85 -15.10 -10.82 3.44
C ASN A 85 -14.73 -9.45 2.84
N SER A 86 -13.87 -9.40 1.82
CA SER A 86 -13.29 -8.13 1.33
C SER A 86 -13.43 -7.94 -0.17
N GLY A 87 -14.19 -8.80 -0.86
CA GLY A 87 -14.44 -8.68 -2.30
C GLY A 87 -13.23 -9.00 -3.18
N TRP A 88 -12.22 -9.70 -2.65
CA TRP A 88 -11.09 -10.15 -3.45
C TRP A 88 -11.50 -11.33 -4.34
N VAL A 89 -10.93 -11.40 -5.54
CA VAL A 89 -11.17 -12.54 -6.45
C VAL A 89 -9.85 -13.22 -6.76
N ILE A 90 -9.80 -14.53 -6.55
CA ILE A 90 -8.61 -15.34 -6.80
C ILE A 90 -8.72 -15.94 -8.20
N GLU A 91 -7.97 -15.40 -9.15
CA GLU A 91 -7.90 -15.89 -10.52
C GLU A 91 -6.74 -16.89 -10.66
N LYS A 92 -7.02 -18.06 -11.25
CA LYS A 92 -5.98 -18.99 -11.70
C LYS A 92 -5.53 -18.56 -13.11
N GLY A 93 -4.56 -17.66 -13.18
CA GLY A 93 -3.93 -17.26 -14.44
C GLY A 93 -2.77 -18.18 -14.79
N GLY A 94 -2.78 -18.80 -15.98
CA GLY A 94 -1.64 -19.53 -16.58
C GLY A 94 -0.61 -20.12 -15.60
N GLN A 95 0.59 -19.52 -15.54
CA GLN A 95 1.73 -20.00 -14.75
C GLN A 95 1.73 -19.58 -13.27
N SER A 96 0.87 -18.64 -12.82
CA SER A 96 0.84 -18.18 -11.42
C SER A 96 -0.50 -17.57 -11.02
N GLN A 97 -0.95 -17.86 -9.79
CA GLN A 97 -2.20 -17.33 -9.23
C GLN A 97 -2.14 -15.80 -9.10
N VAL A 98 -3.23 -15.13 -9.47
CA VAL A 98 -3.36 -13.68 -9.42
C VAL A 98 -4.56 -13.31 -8.53
N ILE A 99 -4.38 -12.31 -7.68
CA ILE A 99 -5.38 -11.78 -6.77
C ILE A 99 -5.92 -10.49 -7.37
N VAL A 100 -7.21 -10.43 -7.65
CA VAL A 100 -7.89 -9.22 -8.10
C VAL A 100 -8.44 -8.49 -6.88
N LEU A 101 -7.97 -7.27 -6.66
CA LEU A 101 -8.40 -6.41 -5.58
C LEU A 101 -9.68 -5.63 -5.97
N PRO A 102 -10.53 -5.24 -5.00
CA PRO A 102 -11.70 -4.40 -5.26
C PRO A 102 -11.31 -3.10 -5.97
N ARG A 103 -12.14 -2.67 -6.93
CA ARG A 103 -11.89 -1.43 -7.66
C ARG A 103 -12.04 -0.22 -6.74
N ASN A 104 -11.12 0.72 -6.87
CA ASN A 104 -11.13 2.03 -6.20
C ASN A 104 -10.62 3.09 -7.18
N GLU A 105 -10.78 4.37 -6.86
CA GLU A 105 -10.43 5.50 -7.73
C GLU A 105 -8.97 5.56 -8.24
N PHE A 106 -8.07 4.73 -7.72
CA PHE A 106 -6.64 4.69 -8.04
C PHE A 106 -6.23 3.46 -8.84
N ASN A 107 -6.95 2.34 -8.70
CA ASN A 107 -6.48 1.03 -9.19
C ASN A 107 -7.17 0.54 -10.46
N HIS A 108 -7.94 1.37 -11.14
CA HIS A 108 -8.41 1.09 -12.49
C HIS A 108 -8.14 2.27 -13.43
N PRO A 109 -7.83 2.00 -14.71
CA PRO A 109 -7.60 3.05 -15.68
C PRO A 109 -8.92 3.79 -15.96
N GLU A 110 -9.04 5.00 -15.42
CA GLU A 110 -10.08 5.95 -15.81
C GLU A 110 -9.46 7.14 -16.55
N LEU A 111 -10.12 7.55 -17.63
CA LEU A 111 -9.88 8.87 -18.24
C LEU A 111 -10.43 9.95 -17.30
N LYS A 112 -9.64 10.34 -16.29
CA LYS A 112 -9.92 11.54 -15.50
C LYS A 112 -9.59 12.77 -16.36
N LYS A 113 -10.61 13.35 -17.00
CA LYS A 113 -10.50 14.69 -17.59
C LYS A 113 -10.35 15.68 -16.43
N ASN A 114 -9.13 16.15 -16.17
CA ASN A 114 -8.89 17.22 -15.19
C ASN A 114 -9.41 18.54 -15.75
N THR A 115 -10.70 18.82 -15.54
CA THR A 115 -11.30 20.14 -15.79
C THR A 115 -11.02 21.14 -14.67
N ALA A 116 -10.31 20.74 -13.61
CA ALA A 116 -10.11 21.52 -12.39
C ALA A 116 -8.87 22.44 -12.39
N ASP A 117 -7.90 22.24 -13.30
CA ASP A 117 -6.63 22.98 -13.28
C ASP A 117 -6.63 24.26 -14.15
N ILE A 118 -7.80 24.77 -14.52
CA ILE A 118 -7.92 26.05 -15.22
C ILE A 118 -8.59 27.04 -14.26
N LEU A 119 -7.79 27.91 -13.64
CA LEU A 119 -8.31 29.12 -13.02
C LEU A 119 -8.98 29.96 -14.11
N PRO A 120 -10.31 30.21 -14.05
CA PRO A 120 -10.99 31.06 -15.01
C PRO A 120 -10.35 32.44 -15.03
N PHE A 121 -10.21 33.02 -16.21
CA PHE A 121 -9.63 34.36 -16.38
C PHE A 121 -10.29 35.41 -15.48
N GLU A 122 -11.61 35.29 -15.28
CA GLU A 122 -12.40 36.16 -14.41
C GLU A 122 -11.88 36.20 -12.96
N HIS A 123 -11.43 35.05 -12.42
CA HIS A 123 -10.85 34.96 -11.07
C HIS A 123 -9.48 35.64 -10.96
N VAL A 124 -8.78 35.84 -12.08
CA VAL A 124 -7.51 36.60 -12.13
C VAL A 124 -7.79 38.08 -12.40
N THR A 125 -8.85 38.43 -13.14
CA THR A 125 -9.15 39.85 -13.43
C THR A 125 -9.56 40.65 -12.20
N CYS A 126 -10.20 40.04 -11.21
CA CYS A 126 -10.68 40.75 -10.03
C CYS A 126 -9.57 41.25 -9.09
N ILE A 127 -8.34 40.72 -9.19
CA ILE A 127 -7.20 41.14 -8.37
C ILE A 127 -6.39 42.29 -8.99
N PHE A 128 -6.45 42.51 -10.30
CA PHE A 128 -5.69 43.59 -10.95
C PHE A 128 -6.08 45.02 -10.50
N PRO A 129 -7.37 45.35 -10.26
CA PRO A 129 -7.76 46.70 -9.84
C PRO A 129 -7.28 47.07 -8.43
N VAL A 130 -6.92 46.10 -7.59
CA VAL A 130 -6.49 46.29 -6.20
C VAL A 130 -4.98 46.51 -6.10
N LEU A 131 -4.22 46.18 -7.15
CA LEU A 131 -2.76 46.26 -7.22
C LEU A 131 -2.25 47.48 -7.99
N GLY A 132 -3.13 48.43 -8.33
CA GLY A 132 -2.83 49.69 -9.02
C GLY A 132 -2.87 50.91 -8.12
#